data_AF-A0A496UZN3-F1
#
_entry.id   AF-A0A496UZN3-F1
#
_cell.length_a   1.000
_cell.length_b   1.000
_cell.length_c   1.000
_cell.angle_alpha   90.00
_cell.angle_beta   90.00
_cell.angle_gamma   90.00
#
_symmetry.space_group_name_H-M   'P 1'
#
loop_
_entity.id
_entity.type
_entity.pdbx_description
1 polymer ?
#
loop_
_entity_poly.entity_id
_entity_poly.type
_entity_poly.pdbx_seq_one_letter_code
_entity_poly.pdbx_strand_id
1 'polypeptide(L)'
;MSGSEVPYQIRPNKTVDRQIFIDLLSRINTFRDIRQYTYVGFGGPTLEDFKLMHSHFGNERMISLEEDETTYHRQKFNNPLSCIKLLNISSYHFIVGYADYLKGKPAIVWLDYASPRNIKEQLQEFQKLLSKTECYDIVKLTLNANPQYWEDVGLREFKESQQTLTPEDRQVLRFLMFEKNLQPFIPDWVESTHMGKNYPSVLVGVLYKAAVSDNDQNGFVFTPLTAFYYQDSLHQMLTLTGIVLDEANEESFYQQTSIKEWDLAMQDWYSKPKKIALPSLSVKEKIYIDKYLPNNIRALLKNKTLHRLLGKNAEEILRNYIQYYRYYPNFHKVFF
;
A
#
# COMPACT_ATOMS: atom_id res chain seq x y z
N MET A 1 6.65 -28.13 -4.92
CA MET A 1 7.64 -27.40 -4.10
C MET A 1 7.09 -26.01 -3.86
N SER A 2 6.52 -25.75 -2.69
CA SER A 2 6.02 -24.41 -2.33
C SER A 2 7.24 -23.50 -2.17
N GLY A 3 7.44 -22.60 -3.14
CA GLY A 3 8.43 -21.53 -3.02
C GLY A 3 8.15 -20.78 -1.72
N SER A 4 9.08 -20.89 -0.78
CA SER A 4 9.09 -20.27 0.53
C SER A 4 8.66 -18.80 0.46
N GLU A 5 7.77 -18.39 1.37
CA GLU A 5 7.44 -16.98 1.54
C GLU A 5 8.72 -16.15 1.67
N VAL A 6 8.89 -15.18 0.78
CA VAL A 6 9.99 -14.22 0.86
C VAL A 6 9.85 -13.47 2.19
N PRO A 7 10.86 -13.52 3.09
CA PRO A 7 10.82 -12.81 4.35
C PRO A 7 10.45 -11.34 4.15
N TYR A 8 9.62 -10.82 5.04
CA TYR A 8 9.01 -9.47 4.96
C TYR A 8 10.01 -8.34 4.66
N GLN A 9 11.24 -8.47 5.17
CA GLN A 9 12.32 -7.49 5.05
C GLN A 9 12.97 -7.44 3.65
N ILE A 10 12.95 -8.56 2.91
CA ILE A 10 13.64 -8.68 1.63
C ILE A 10 12.68 -8.71 0.44
N ARG A 11 11.41 -8.34 0.66
CA ARG A 11 10.38 -8.19 -0.37
C ARG A 11 10.67 -6.95 -1.22
N PRO A 12 11.12 -7.10 -2.47
CA PRO A 12 11.62 -5.98 -3.25
C PRO A 12 10.54 -4.94 -3.58
N ASN A 13 9.35 -5.37 -4.01
CA ASN A 13 8.28 -4.42 -4.37
C ASN A 13 7.71 -3.73 -3.13
N LYS A 14 7.52 -4.46 -2.02
CA LYS A 14 7.12 -3.87 -0.73
C LYS A 14 8.16 -2.87 -0.21
N THR A 15 9.45 -3.12 -0.46
CA THR A 15 10.50 -2.14 -0.11
C THR A 15 10.38 -0.88 -0.94
N VAL A 16 10.11 -0.97 -2.24
CA VAL A 16 9.80 0.21 -3.07
C VAL A 16 8.57 0.95 -2.56
N ASP A 17 7.48 0.26 -2.23
CA ASP A 17 6.27 0.87 -1.66
C ASP A 17 6.56 1.65 -0.36
N ARG A 18 7.40 1.09 0.54
CA ARG A 18 7.88 1.80 1.73
C ARG A 18 8.67 3.05 1.40
N GLN A 19 9.64 2.94 0.49
CA GLN A 19 10.49 4.08 0.12
C GLN A 19 9.70 5.20 -0.57
N ILE A 20 8.73 4.84 -1.40
CA ILE A 20 7.80 5.80 -2.01
C ILE A 20 6.95 6.47 -0.92
N PHE A 21 6.51 5.72 0.09
CA PHE A 21 5.79 6.30 1.22
C PHE A 21 6.66 7.29 2.03
N ILE A 22 7.94 7.00 2.24
CA ILE A 22 8.88 7.95 2.84
C ILE A 22 9.08 9.20 1.97
N ASP A 23 9.16 9.07 0.65
CA ASP A 23 9.27 10.23 -0.26
C ASP A 23 7.99 11.07 -0.25
N LEU A 24 6.82 10.42 -0.21
CA LEU A 24 5.53 11.11 -0.02
C LEU A 24 5.53 11.89 1.31
N LEU A 25 5.90 11.25 2.42
CA LEU A 25 5.96 11.92 3.72
C LEU A 25 7.00 13.05 3.73
N SER A 26 8.12 12.90 3.02
CA SER A 26 9.13 13.96 2.88
C SER A 26 8.59 15.19 2.14
N ARG A 27 7.67 14.99 1.17
CA ARG A 27 6.94 16.08 0.52
C ARG A 27 5.94 16.73 1.47
N ILE A 28 5.18 15.94 2.22
CA ILE A 28 4.26 16.47 3.23
C ILE A 28 5.02 17.22 4.33
N ASN A 29 6.27 16.81 4.63
CA ASN A 29 7.15 17.45 5.60
C ASN A 29 7.47 18.92 5.29
N THR A 30 7.34 19.35 4.02
CA THR A 30 7.50 20.76 3.66
C THR A 30 6.32 21.61 4.15
N PHE A 31 5.18 21.00 4.43
CA PHE A 31 3.93 21.64 4.84
C PHE A 31 3.61 21.40 6.34
N ARG A 32 3.81 20.17 6.84
CA ARG A 32 3.62 19.77 8.25
C ARG A 32 4.80 18.94 8.72
N ASP A 33 5.39 19.31 9.85
CA ASP A 33 6.55 18.60 10.42
C ASP A 33 6.20 17.16 10.83
N ILE A 34 6.63 16.19 10.00
CA ILE A 34 6.36 14.76 10.17
C ILE A 34 6.95 14.22 11.46
N ARG A 35 8.01 14.83 12.01
CA ARG A 35 8.59 14.43 13.30
C ARG A 35 7.57 14.51 14.44
N GLN A 36 6.61 15.43 14.35
CA GLN A 36 5.60 15.67 15.38
C GLN A 36 4.47 14.64 15.38
N TYR A 37 4.39 13.82 14.33
CA TYR A 37 3.34 12.82 14.19
C TYR A 37 3.60 11.59 15.06
N THR A 38 2.50 11.02 15.57
CA THR A 38 2.50 9.67 16.14
C THR A 38 2.38 8.67 15.00
N TYR A 39 3.41 7.85 14.78
CA TYR A 39 3.32 6.76 13.82
C TYR A 39 2.65 5.54 14.47
N VAL A 40 1.59 5.02 13.85
CA VAL A 40 0.85 3.83 14.28
C VAL A 40 0.82 2.81 13.15
N GLY A 41 1.12 1.55 13.44
CA GLY A 41 0.98 0.50 12.43
C GLY A 41 1.30 -0.90 12.94
N PHE A 42 1.34 -1.86 12.01
CA PHE A 42 1.68 -3.24 12.30
C PHE A 42 3.18 -3.46 12.17
N GLY A 43 3.85 -3.78 13.28
CA GLY A 43 5.30 -3.92 13.32
C GLY A 43 5.86 -5.20 12.73
N GLY A 44 5.04 -6.25 12.67
CA GLY A 44 5.51 -7.63 12.49
C GLY A 44 6.59 -7.99 13.52
N PRO A 45 7.33 -9.08 13.36
CA PRO A 45 8.28 -9.53 14.39
C PRO A 45 9.51 -8.62 14.56
N THR A 46 9.78 -7.70 13.62
CA THR A 46 11.07 -6.95 13.55
C THR A 46 10.96 -5.44 13.44
N LEU A 47 9.74 -4.88 13.45
CA LEU A 47 9.47 -3.44 13.52
C LEU A 47 10.15 -2.65 12.38
N GLU A 48 10.16 -3.21 11.17
CA GLU A 48 10.93 -2.66 10.05
C GLU A 48 10.43 -1.27 9.63
N ASP A 49 9.10 -1.12 9.51
CA ASP A 49 8.48 0.15 9.13
C ASP A 49 8.74 1.23 10.19
N PHE A 50 8.81 0.85 11.48
CA PHE A 50 9.12 1.75 12.59
C PHE A 50 10.56 2.26 12.56
N LYS A 51 11.53 1.37 12.28
CA LYS A 51 12.93 1.76 12.08
C LYS A 51 13.06 2.74 10.92
N LEU A 52 12.37 2.46 9.82
CA LEU A 52 12.38 3.31 8.64
C LEU A 52 11.84 4.71 8.93
N MET A 53 10.68 4.80 9.60
CA MET A 53 10.06 6.07 10.01
C MET A 53 10.97 6.88 10.93
N HIS A 54 11.47 6.26 12.00
CA HIS A 54 12.34 6.95 12.95
C HIS A 54 13.66 7.39 12.32
N SER A 55 14.28 6.55 11.50
CA SER A 55 15.55 6.88 10.84
C SER A 55 15.42 8.07 9.88
N HIS A 56 14.26 8.29 9.26
CA HIS A 56 14.07 9.37 8.29
C HIS A 56 13.60 10.67 8.93
N PHE A 57 12.64 10.60 9.85
CA PHE A 57 11.96 11.78 10.39
C PHE A 57 12.24 12.03 11.87
N GLY A 58 12.79 11.05 12.59
CA GLY A 58 13.06 11.18 14.03
C GLY A 58 11.81 11.15 14.90
N ASN A 59 10.73 10.48 14.49
CA ASN A 59 9.52 10.35 15.31
C ASN A 59 9.84 9.79 16.70
N GLU A 60 9.45 10.51 17.75
CA GLU A 60 9.71 10.15 19.15
C GLU A 60 8.53 9.44 19.81
N ARG A 61 7.41 9.29 19.09
CA ARG A 61 6.22 8.57 19.56
C ARG A 61 5.73 7.65 18.46
N MET A 62 5.86 6.35 18.68
CA MET A 62 5.35 5.35 17.76
C MET A 62 4.60 4.24 18.51
N ILE A 63 3.56 3.67 17.90
CA ILE A 63 2.70 2.64 18.49
C ILE A 63 2.62 1.46 17.53
N SER A 64 3.13 0.30 17.96
CA SER A 64 2.97 -0.96 17.24
C SER A 64 1.77 -1.72 17.79
N LEU A 65 0.87 -2.13 16.89
CA LEU A 65 -0.27 -2.99 17.18
C LEU A 65 0.06 -4.42 16.73
N GLU A 66 -0.23 -5.41 17.56
CA GLU A 66 -0.03 -6.82 17.25
C GLU A 66 -1.06 -7.68 17.99
N GLU A 67 -1.80 -8.52 17.28
CA GLU A 67 -2.77 -9.43 17.91
C GLU A 67 -2.13 -10.78 18.25
N ASP A 68 -1.21 -11.26 17.40
CA ASP A 68 -0.58 -12.56 17.57
C ASP A 68 0.44 -12.51 18.71
N GLU A 69 0.16 -13.26 19.77
CA GLU A 69 0.96 -13.28 21.00
C GLU A 69 2.42 -13.69 20.71
N THR A 70 2.62 -14.65 19.80
CA THR A 70 3.96 -15.11 19.42
C THR A 70 4.76 -13.99 18.75
N THR A 71 4.15 -13.28 17.80
CA THR A 71 4.77 -12.15 17.10
C THR A 71 5.01 -10.98 18.05
N TYR A 72 4.10 -10.72 18.99
CA TYR A 72 4.25 -9.71 20.03
C TYR A 72 5.45 -10.00 20.95
N HIS A 73 5.66 -11.25 21.36
CA HIS A 73 6.86 -11.64 22.11
C HIS A 73 8.14 -11.41 21.30
N ARG A 74 8.12 -11.69 19.99
CA ARG A 74 9.25 -11.39 19.10
C ARG A 74 9.47 -9.89 18.94
N GLN A 75 8.42 -9.08 18.85
CA GLN A 75 8.52 -7.62 18.82
C GLN A 75 9.21 -7.08 20.07
N LYS A 76 8.85 -7.58 21.26
CA LYS A 76 9.49 -7.18 22.51
C LYS A 76 10.99 -7.46 22.50
N PHE A 77 11.38 -8.64 22.05
CA PHE A 77 12.79 -9.02 21.95
C PHE A 77 13.55 -8.19 20.91
N ASN A 78 12.94 -7.97 19.74
CA ASN A 78 13.55 -7.26 18.62
C ASN A 78 13.37 -5.73 18.68
N ASN A 79 12.81 -5.17 19.77
CA ASN A 79 12.45 -3.77 19.83
C ASN A 79 13.70 -2.88 19.68
N PRO A 80 13.87 -2.16 18.55
CA PRO A 80 15.10 -1.43 18.28
C PRO A 80 15.16 -0.09 19.01
N LEU A 81 14.02 0.46 19.43
CA LEU A 81 13.88 1.86 19.82
C LEU A 81 12.97 2.00 21.04
N SER A 82 13.40 2.78 22.02
CA SER A 82 12.65 3.04 23.26
C SER A 82 11.37 3.85 23.04
N CYS A 83 11.27 4.59 21.94
CA CYS A 83 10.09 5.38 21.57
C CYS A 83 8.93 4.57 20.97
N ILE A 84 9.11 3.26 20.74
CA ILE A 84 8.07 2.37 20.23
C ILE A 84 7.29 1.78 21.40
N LYS A 85 6.01 2.14 21.52
CA LYS A 85 5.06 1.50 22.43
C LYS A 85 4.47 0.26 21.76
N LEU A 86 4.74 -0.92 22.31
CA LEU A 86 4.22 -2.19 21.82
C LEU A 86 2.90 -2.55 22.52
N LEU A 87 1.81 -2.65 21.77
CA LEU A 87 0.48 -3.01 22.27
C LEU A 87 0.04 -4.36 21.68
N ASN A 88 -0.33 -5.30 22.55
CA ASN A 88 -0.93 -6.57 22.13
C ASN A 88 -2.46 -6.43 22.03
N ILE A 89 -2.92 -5.70 21.01
CA ILE A 89 -4.33 -5.37 20.78
C ILE A 89 -4.63 -5.39 19.27
N SER A 90 -5.91 -5.51 18.92
CA SER A 90 -6.36 -5.35 17.54
C SER A 90 -6.39 -3.90 17.09
N SER A 91 -6.36 -3.70 15.77
CA SER A 91 -6.64 -2.41 15.13
C SER A 91 -8.00 -1.85 15.54
N TYR A 92 -9.04 -2.69 15.61
CA TYR A 92 -10.35 -2.29 16.13
C TYR A 92 -10.27 -1.66 17.53
N HIS A 93 -9.59 -2.29 18.49
CA HIS A 93 -9.45 -1.74 19.85
C HIS A 93 -8.67 -0.42 19.87
N PHE A 94 -7.65 -0.30 19.02
CA PHE A 94 -6.94 0.97 18.84
C PHE A 94 -7.87 2.07 18.30
N ILE A 95 -8.66 1.78 17.27
CA ILE A 95 -9.58 2.74 16.64
C ILE A 95 -10.68 3.18 17.62
N VAL A 96 -11.21 2.27 18.44
CA VAL A 96 -12.18 2.62 19.49
C VAL A 96 -11.55 3.59 20.51
N GLY A 97 -10.31 3.34 20.92
CA GLY A 97 -9.56 4.16 21.86
C GLY A 97 -8.71 5.29 21.22
N TYR A 98 -8.98 5.67 19.97
CA TYR A 98 -8.09 6.52 19.16
C TYR A 98 -7.64 7.79 19.89
N ALA A 99 -8.59 8.52 20.47
CA ALA A 99 -8.33 9.77 21.18
C ALA A 99 -7.39 9.58 22.39
N ASP A 100 -7.56 8.50 23.16
CA ASP A 100 -6.74 8.20 24.34
C ASP A 100 -5.32 7.79 23.95
N TYR A 101 -5.19 7.04 22.84
CA TYR A 101 -3.89 6.63 22.34
C TYR A 101 -3.10 7.78 21.72
N LEU A 102 -3.76 8.70 21.01
CA LEU A 102 -3.07 9.82 20.36
C LEU A 102 -2.89 11.04 21.24
N LYS A 103 -3.79 11.29 22.19
CA LYS A 103 -3.76 12.47 23.09
C LYS A 103 -3.68 13.80 22.32
N GLY A 104 -4.46 13.93 21.25
CA GLY A 104 -4.52 15.13 20.40
C GLY A 104 -3.24 15.41 19.61
N LYS A 105 -2.37 14.41 19.42
CA LYS A 105 -1.22 14.50 18.51
C LYS A 105 -1.64 14.05 17.11
N PRO A 106 -1.14 14.71 16.05
CA PRO A 106 -1.39 14.26 14.68
C PRO A 106 -0.82 12.86 14.48
N ALA A 107 -1.41 12.08 13.58
CA ALA A 107 -1.06 10.69 13.38
C ALA A 107 -0.82 10.30 11.93
N ILE A 108 0.13 9.37 11.78
CA ILE A 108 0.31 8.59 10.56
C ILE A 108 -0.12 7.18 10.92
N VAL A 109 -1.25 6.71 10.39
CA VAL A 109 -1.79 5.39 10.69
C VAL A 109 -1.64 4.51 9.47
N TRP A 110 -0.84 3.44 9.57
CA TRP A 110 -0.68 2.43 8.54
C TRP A 110 -1.31 1.10 8.96
N LEU A 111 -2.48 0.80 8.39
CA LEU A 111 -3.16 -0.48 8.54
C LEU A 111 -2.73 -1.44 7.40
N ASP A 112 -1.75 -2.29 7.67
CA ASP A 112 -1.15 -3.21 6.68
C ASP A 112 -1.83 -4.60 6.66
N TYR A 113 -3.08 -4.68 6.20
CA TYR A 113 -3.80 -5.96 6.20
C TYR A 113 -3.36 -6.89 5.08
N ALA A 114 -2.92 -8.10 5.46
CA ALA A 114 -2.50 -9.14 4.51
C ALA A 114 -3.62 -10.15 4.15
N SER A 115 -4.56 -10.37 5.07
CA SER A 115 -5.58 -11.42 4.93
C SER A 115 -6.72 -10.98 4.01
N PRO A 116 -7.09 -11.78 2.99
CA PRO A 116 -8.27 -11.51 2.17
C PRO A 116 -9.60 -11.85 2.86
N ARG A 117 -9.57 -12.57 3.99
CA ARG A 117 -10.78 -13.15 4.61
C ARG A 117 -11.68 -12.12 5.25
N ASN A 118 -11.09 -11.06 5.80
CA ASN A 118 -11.79 -10.08 6.64
C ASN A 118 -11.90 -8.73 5.93
N ILE A 119 -11.99 -8.72 4.60
CA ILE A 119 -11.94 -7.48 3.83
C ILE A 119 -13.11 -6.55 4.18
N LYS A 120 -14.29 -7.08 4.53
CA LYS A 120 -15.42 -6.25 4.95
C LYS A 120 -15.14 -5.54 6.28
N GLU A 121 -14.61 -6.26 7.25
CA GLU A 121 -14.21 -5.74 8.56
C GLU A 121 -13.09 -4.71 8.41
N GLN A 122 -12.11 -4.98 7.55
CA GLN A 122 -11.02 -4.04 7.23
C GLN A 122 -11.54 -2.73 6.63
N LEU A 123 -12.55 -2.78 5.76
CA LEU A 123 -13.20 -1.59 5.21
C LEU A 123 -14.00 -0.82 6.26
N GLN A 124 -14.70 -1.53 7.15
CA GLN A 124 -15.42 -0.92 8.26
C GLN A 124 -14.46 -0.26 9.26
N GLU A 125 -13.32 -0.89 9.54
CA GLU A 125 -12.25 -0.29 10.35
C GLU A 125 -11.64 0.94 9.68
N PHE A 126 -11.41 0.89 8.36
CA PHE A 126 -10.96 2.06 7.60
C PHE A 126 -11.97 3.22 7.69
N GLN A 127 -13.25 2.96 7.43
CA GLN A 127 -14.31 3.96 7.58
C GLN A 127 -14.32 4.52 9.02
N LYS A 128 -14.27 3.63 10.03
CA LYS A 128 -14.30 4.05 11.43
C LYS A 128 -13.07 4.85 11.84
N LEU A 129 -11.90 4.55 11.27
CA LEU A 129 -10.68 5.32 11.49
C LEU A 129 -10.83 6.74 10.93
N LEU A 130 -11.36 6.89 9.71
CA LEU A 130 -11.61 8.20 9.10
C LEU A 130 -12.58 9.04 9.95
N SER A 131 -13.58 8.41 10.60
CA SER A 131 -14.46 9.07 11.57
C SER A 131 -13.73 9.67 12.79
N LYS A 132 -12.49 9.28 13.03
CA LYS A 132 -11.69 9.65 14.22
C LYS A 132 -10.50 10.53 13.90
N THR A 133 -10.07 10.54 12.64
CA THR A 133 -8.95 11.36 12.20
C THR A 133 -9.26 12.85 12.26
N GLU A 134 -8.23 13.64 12.56
CA GLU A 134 -8.27 15.09 12.53
C GLU A 134 -7.61 15.64 11.25
N CYS A 135 -7.76 16.94 11.01
CA CYS A 135 -7.12 17.59 9.88
C CYS A 135 -5.59 17.36 9.90
N TYR A 136 -5.05 17.00 8.75
CA TYR A 136 -3.66 16.62 8.48
C TYR A 136 -3.22 15.25 8.99
N ASP A 137 -4.11 14.43 9.56
CA ASP A 137 -3.82 13.01 9.78
C ASP A 137 -3.61 12.31 8.43
N ILE A 138 -2.66 11.37 8.42
CA ILE A 138 -2.27 10.62 7.23
C ILE A 138 -2.65 9.16 7.45
N VAL A 139 -3.41 8.59 6.52
CA VAL A 139 -3.84 7.19 6.59
C VAL A 139 -3.28 6.44 5.40
N LYS A 140 -2.58 5.35 5.69
CA LYS A 140 -2.15 4.35 4.71
C LYS A 140 -2.85 3.03 4.99
N LEU A 141 -3.48 2.46 3.98
CA LEU A 141 -4.15 1.18 4.05
C LEU A 141 -3.50 0.21 3.06
N THR A 142 -3.28 -1.02 3.48
CA THR A 142 -2.90 -2.13 2.60
C THR A 142 -3.96 -3.20 2.67
N LEU A 143 -4.42 -3.68 1.51
CA LEU A 143 -5.40 -4.75 1.37
C LEU A 143 -4.88 -5.85 0.46
N ASN A 144 -5.36 -7.07 0.68
CA ASN A 144 -5.19 -8.14 -0.29
C ASN A 144 -5.98 -7.80 -1.56
N ALA A 145 -5.30 -7.81 -2.69
CA ALA A 145 -5.84 -7.47 -4.00
C ALA A 145 -5.81 -8.67 -4.96
N ASN A 146 -5.88 -9.91 -4.45
CA ASN A 146 -5.94 -11.10 -5.29
C ASN A 146 -7.41 -11.49 -5.58
N PRO A 147 -7.90 -11.39 -6.83
CA PRO A 147 -9.28 -11.76 -7.17
C PRO A 147 -9.56 -13.26 -7.03
N GLN A 148 -8.52 -14.11 -6.96
CA GLN A 148 -8.66 -15.55 -6.75
C GLN A 148 -9.39 -15.89 -5.45
N TYR A 149 -9.30 -15.02 -4.43
CA TYR A 149 -10.01 -15.24 -3.18
C TYR A 149 -11.52 -15.40 -3.39
N TRP A 150 -12.13 -14.54 -4.22
CA TRP A 150 -13.57 -14.62 -4.51
C TRP A 150 -13.96 -15.85 -5.30
N GLU A 151 -13.09 -16.29 -6.21
CA GLU A 151 -13.27 -17.55 -6.94
C GLU A 151 -13.26 -18.74 -5.98
N ASP A 152 -12.29 -18.79 -5.06
CA ASP A 152 -12.17 -19.86 -4.07
C ASP A 152 -13.37 -19.88 -3.11
N VAL A 153 -13.90 -18.72 -2.73
CA VAL A 153 -15.14 -18.61 -1.93
C VAL A 153 -16.32 -19.18 -2.73
N GLY A 154 -16.48 -18.76 -3.98
CA GLY A 154 -17.60 -19.19 -4.82
C GLY A 154 -17.59 -20.69 -5.11
N LEU A 155 -16.44 -21.25 -5.44
CA LEU A 155 -16.28 -22.70 -5.69
C LEU A 155 -16.65 -23.53 -4.46
N ARG A 156 -16.31 -23.06 -3.25
CA ARG A 156 -16.71 -23.73 -2.01
C ARG A 156 -18.21 -23.61 -1.76
N GLU A 157 -18.79 -22.44 -2.03
CA GLU A 157 -20.23 -22.20 -1.84
C GLU A 157 -21.08 -23.07 -2.77
N PHE A 158 -20.72 -23.16 -4.05
CA PHE A 158 -21.46 -23.93 -5.05
C PHE A 158 -21.01 -25.40 -5.17
N LYS A 159 -19.97 -25.82 -4.43
CA LYS A 159 -19.36 -27.15 -4.52
C LYS A 159 -18.90 -27.51 -5.94
N GLU A 160 -18.42 -26.51 -6.67
CA GLU A 160 -17.93 -26.64 -8.04
C GLU A 160 -16.40 -26.85 -8.09
N SER A 161 -15.91 -27.34 -9.23
CA SER A 161 -14.47 -27.52 -9.47
C SER A 161 -13.92 -26.44 -10.40
N GLN A 162 -12.67 -26.00 -10.20
CA GLN A 162 -12.04 -25.00 -11.10
C GLN A 162 -11.93 -25.45 -12.56
N GLN A 163 -11.90 -26.76 -12.81
CA GLN A 163 -11.66 -27.34 -14.14
C GLN A 163 -12.88 -27.17 -15.07
N THR A 164 -14.05 -26.86 -14.52
CA THR A 164 -15.30 -26.75 -15.29
C THR A 164 -15.65 -25.33 -15.73
N LEU A 165 -14.91 -24.31 -15.27
CA LEU A 165 -15.26 -22.89 -15.51
C LEU A 165 -14.40 -22.24 -16.59
N THR A 166 -15.06 -21.56 -17.53
CA THR A 166 -14.41 -20.67 -18.50
C THR A 166 -13.84 -19.42 -17.82
N PRO A 167 -12.90 -18.68 -18.44
CA PRO A 167 -12.39 -17.41 -17.89
C PRO A 167 -13.49 -16.38 -17.61
N GLU A 168 -14.55 -16.37 -18.41
CA GLU A 168 -15.73 -15.52 -18.25
C GLU A 168 -16.57 -15.97 -17.05
N ASP A 169 -16.84 -17.27 -16.91
CA ASP A 169 -17.58 -17.81 -15.75
C ASP A 169 -16.86 -17.51 -14.44
N ARG A 170 -15.53 -17.60 -14.42
CA ARG A 170 -14.72 -17.24 -13.25
C ARG A 170 -14.89 -15.78 -12.85
N GLN A 171 -14.95 -14.87 -13.82
CA GLN A 171 -15.15 -13.44 -13.56
C GLN A 171 -16.56 -13.17 -13.00
N VAL A 172 -17.58 -13.83 -13.55
CA VAL A 172 -18.95 -13.76 -13.02
C VAL A 172 -19.02 -14.32 -11.59
N LEU A 173 -18.42 -15.47 -11.34
CA LEU A 173 -18.38 -16.08 -10.00
C LEU A 173 -17.69 -15.17 -8.98
N ARG A 174 -16.54 -14.61 -9.35
CA ARG A 174 -15.82 -13.65 -8.50
C ARG A 174 -16.67 -12.43 -8.19
N PHE A 175 -17.36 -11.88 -9.19
CA PHE A 175 -18.23 -10.72 -9.01
C PHE A 175 -19.40 -11.02 -8.08
N LEU A 176 -20.07 -12.17 -8.26
CA LEU A 176 -21.18 -12.59 -7.41
C LEU A 176 -20.77 -12.68 -5.94
N MET A 177 -19.61 -13.29 -5.67
CA MET A 177 -19.10 -13.42 -4.30
C MET A 177 -18.61 -12.08 -3.74
N PHE A 178 -17.90 -11.28 -4.55
CA PHE A 178 -17.52 -9.93 -4.19
C PHE A 178 -18.75 -9.09 -3.83
N GLU A 179 -19.78 -9.12 -4.66
CA GLU A 179 -21.00 -8.33 -4.49
C GLU A 179 -21.72 -8.72 -3.20
N LYS A 180 -22.01 -10.01 -3.04
CA LYS A 180 -22.68 -10.56 -1.85
C LYS A 180 -21.98 -10.17 -0.54
N ASN A 181 -20.64 -10.14 -0.53
CA ASN A 181 -19.87 -9.97 0.69
C ASN A 181 -19.47 -8.52 0.98
N LEU A 182 -19.38 -7.65 -0.02
CA LEU A 182 -18.85 -6.29 0.14
C LEU A 182 -19.87 -5.14 0.06
N GLN A 183 -21.16 -5.41 -0.13
CA GLN A 183 -22.19 -4.39 0.10
C GLN A 183 -22.05 -3.79 1.53
N PRO A 184 -22.19 -2.46 1.71
CA PRO A 184 -22.59 -1.44 0.72
C PRO A 184 -21.43 -0.75 -0.02
N PHE A 185 -20.18 -1.22 0.10
CA PHE A 185 -19.00 -0.51 -0.37
C PHE A 185 -18.73 -0.61 -1.88
N ILE A 186 -19.70 -1.08 -2.68
CA ILE A 186 -19.47 -1.41 -4.07
C ILE A 186 -19.75 -0.20 -4.96
N PRO A 187 -18.79 0.21 -5.81
CA PRO A 187 -19.03 1.27 -6.79
C PRO A 187 -19.99 0.86 -7.90
N ASP A 188 -20.84 1.80 -8.31
CA ASP A 188 -21.95 1.55 -9.24
C ASP A 188 -21.48 1.18 -10.67
N TRP A 189 -20.22 1.47 -11.00
CA TRP A 189 -19.59 1.15 -12.29
C TRP A 189 -18.94 -0.24 -12.34
N VAL A 190 -18.86 -0.95 -11.21
CA VAL A 190 -18.15 -2.24 -11.13
C VAL A 190 -19.02 -3.35 -11.72
N GLU A 191 -18.50 -3.94 -12.78
CA GLU A 191 -19.05 -5.13 -13.44
C GLU A 191 -18.13 -6.36 -13.31
N SER A 192 -18.64 -7.54 -13.66
CA SER A 192 -17.89 -8.81 -13.59
C SER A 192 -16.59 -8.81 -14.41
N THR A 193 -16.57 -8.11 -15.55
CA THR A 193 -15.40 -7.95 -16.42
C THR A 193 -14.20 -7.27 -15.73
N HIS A 194 -14.43 -6.60 -14.60
CA HIS A 194 -13.38 -5.95 -13.81
C HIS A 194 -12.72 -6.90 -12.79
N MET A 195 -13.30 -8.07 -12.53
CA MET A 195 -12.87 -9.04 -11.50
C MET A 195 -11.69 -9.92 -11.94
N GLY A 196 -10.74 -9.30 -12.65
CA GLY A 196 -9.51 -9.90 -13.13
C GLY A 196 -8.35 -8.91 -12.96
N LYS A 197 -7.73 -8.51 -14.07
CA LYS A 197 -6.57 -7.59 -14.05
C LYS A 197 -6.89 -6.20 -13.48
N ASN A 198 -8.15 -5.79 -13.55
CA ASN A 198 -8.63 -4.49 -13.07
C ASN A 198 -9.08 -4.51 -11.60
N TYR A 199 -8.99 -5.66 -10.91
CA TYR A 199 -9.42 -5.79 -9.52
C TYR A 199 -8.73 -4.81 -8.54
N PRO A 200 -7.44 -4.45 -8.68
CA PRO A 200 -6.85 -3.38 -7.89
C PRO A 200 -7.57 -2.02 -8.04
N SER A 201 -8.03 -1.68 -9.24
CA SER A 201 -8.82 -0.46 -9.48
C SER A 201 -10.22 -0.54 -8.87
N VAL A 202 -10.84 -1.73 -8.90
CA VAL A 202 -12.12 -1.98 -8.21
C VAL A 202 -11.97 -1.70 -6.72
N LEU A 203 -10.89 -2.21 -6.10
CA LEU A 203 -10.61 -1.98 -4.69
C LEU A 203 -10.37 -0.49 -4.35
N VAL A 204 -9.71 0.29 -5.22
CA VAL A 204 -9.63 1.74 -5.04
C VAL A 204 -11.01 2.39 -5.02
N GLY A 205 -11.93 1.98 -5.91
CA GLY A 205 -13.31 2.44 -5.89
C GLY A 205 -14.07 2.02 -4.63
N VAL A 206 -13.83 0.81 -4.13
CA VAL A 206 -14.41 0.35 -2.85
C VAL A 206 -13.93 1.21 -1.68
N LEU A 207 -12.65 1.57 -1.67
CA LEU A 207 -12.07 2.50 -0.69
C LEU A 207 -12.63 3.90 -0.81
N TYR A 208 -12.89 4.38 -2.03
CA TYR A 208 -13.61 5.63 -2.23
C TYR A 208 -14.99 5.60 -1.57
N LYS A 209 -15.81 4.58 -1.84
CA LYS A 209 -17.15 4.43 -1.22
C LYS A 209 -17.06 4.41 0.31
N ALA A 210 -16.08 3.71 0.87
CA ALA A 210 -15.85 3.66 2.32
C ALA A 210 -15.39 5.02 2.90
N ALA A 211 -14.60 5.79 2.16
CA ALA A 211 -14.13 7.11 2.60
C ALA A 211 -15.23 8.18 2.56
N VAL A 212 -16.06 8.19 1.50
CA VAL A 212 -17.10 9.23 1.36
C VAL A 212 -18.33 8.99 2.23
N SER A 213 -18.59 7.74 2.64
CA SER A 213 -19.76 7.41 3.47
C SER A 213 -19.71 7.98 4.89
N ASP A 214 -18.60 8.59 5.30
CA ASP A 214 -18.38 9.10 6.66
C ASP A 214 -17.97 10.59 6.71
N ASN A 215 -17.72 11.22 5.55
CA ASN A 215 -17.16 12.58 5.43
C ASN A 215 -18.10 13.72 5.85
N ASP A 216 -19.38 13.46 6.15
CA ASP A 216 -20.37 14.53 6.34
C ASP A 216 -20.35 15.19 7.73
N GLN A 217 -19.63 14.65 8.72
CA GLN A 217 -19.83 15.10 10.12
C GLN A 217 -18.84 16.16 10.61
N ASN A 218 -17.65 16.28 10.03
CA ASN A 218 -16.57 17.12 10.59
C ASN A 218 -15.98 18.17 9.62
N GLY A 219 -16.48 18.27 8.38
CA GLY A 219 -15.97 19.22 7.38
C GLY A 219 -14.57 18.90 6.84
N PHE A 220 -14.02 17.73 7.17
CA PHE A 220 -12.76 17.24 6.62
C PHE A 220 -13.01 16.17 5.57
N VAL A 221 -12.15 16.16 4.54
CA VAL A 221 -12.20 15.23 3.42
C VAL A 221 -10.94 14.40 3.41
N PHE A 222 -11.10 13.07 3.34
CA PHE A 222 -9.98 12.18 3.05
C PHE A 222 -9.60 12.26 1.57
N THR A 223 -8.40 12.77 1.30
CA THR A 223 -7.86 13.03 -0.04
C THR A 223 -6.77 12.01 -0.38
N PRO A 224 -6.94 11.19 -1.45
CA PRO A 224 -5.96 10.18 -1.82
C PRO A 224 -4.72 10.83 -2.44
N LEU A 225 -3.54 10.39 -2.03
CA LEU A 225 -2.25 10.93 -2.49
C LEU A 225 -1.48 9.95 -3.36
N THR A 226 -1.55 8.64 -3.06
CA THR A 226 -0.91 7.60 -3.86
C THR A 226 -1.67 6.29 -3.76
N ALA A 227 -1.72 5.52 -4.85
CA ALA A 227 -2.20 4.15 -4.85
C ALA A 227 -1.26 3.24 -5.66
N PHE A 228 -0.82 2.14 -5.05
CA PHE A 228 0.06 1.16 -5.70
C PHE A 228 -0.47 -0.26 -5.54
N TYR A 229 -0.17 -1.12 -6.49
CA TYR A 229 -0.35 -2.54 -6.30
C TYR A 229 0.91 -3.31 -6.69
N TYR A 230 1.19 -4.38 -5.97
CA TYR A 230 2.40 -5.17 -6.14
C TYR A 230 2.20 -6.62 -5.73
N GLN A 231 3.16 -7.46 -6.09
CA GLN A 231 3.13 -8.88 -5.78
C GLN A 231 4.55 -9.39 -5.54
N ASP A 232 4.90 -9.63 -4.28
CA ASP A 232 6.17 -10.26 -3.87
C ASP A 232 6.02 -11.75 -3.54
N SER A 233 4.78 -12.22 -3.37
CA SER A 233 4.45 -13.61 -3.03
C SER A 233 3.24 -14.09 -3.84
N LEU A 234 2.56 -15.15 -3.37
CA LEU A 234 1.30 -15.62 -3.97
C LEU A 234 0.18 -14.58 -3.93
N HIS A 235 0.28 -13.56 -3.06
CA HIS A 235 -0.77 -12.56 -2.89
C HIS A 235 -0.36 -11.23 -3.52
N GLN A 236 -1.25 -10.70 -4.37
CA GLN A 236 -1.20 -9.33 -4.83
C GLN A 236 -1.74 -8.43 -3.72
N MET A 237 -1.10 -7.30 -3.49
CA MET A 237 -1.47 -6.30 -2.48
C MET A 237 -1.80 -4.98 -3.16
N LEU A 238 -2.75 -4.23 -2.61
CA LEU A 238 -3.02 -2.83 -2.95
C LEU A 238 -2.69 -1.97 -1.74
N THR A 239 -1.97 -0.88 -1.94
CA THR A 239 -1.74 0.17 -0.95
C THR A 239 -2.42 1.46 -1.42
N LEU A 240 -3.12 2.13 -0.51
CA LEU A 240 -3.66 3.47 -0.69
C LEU A 240 -3.14 4.34 0.45
N THR A 241 -2.57 5.50 0.12
CA THR A 241 -2.23 6.53 1.12
C THR A 241 -3.01 7.78 0.80
N GLY A 242 -3.60 8.39 1.82
CA GLY A 242 -4.25 9.69 1.73
C GLY A 242 -4.02 10.52 2.99
N ILE A 243 -4.44 11.77 2.91
CA ILE A 243 -4.39 12.76 3.99
C ILE A 243 -5.78 13.33 4.22
N VAL A 244 -6.11 13.61 5.47
CA VAL A 244 -7.34 14.31 5.82
C VAL A 244 -7.10 15.80 5.71
N LEU A 245 -7.88 16.50 4.89
CA LEU A 245 -7.74 17.93 4.67
C LEU A 245 -9.06 18.65 4.94
N ASP A 246 -8.93 19.90 5.36
CA ASP A 246 -9.99 20.89 5.24
C ASP A 246 -9.96 21.44 3.81
N GLU A 247 -11.13 21.58 3.18
CA GLU A 247 -11.30 22.12 1.82
C GLU A 247 -10.60 23.49 1.69
N ALA A 248 -10.62 24.31 2.75
CA ALA A 248 -9.97 25.62 2.75
C ALA A 248 -8.43 25.56 2.63
N ASN A 249 -7.80 24.42 2.96
CA ASN A 249 -6.35 24.24 2.97
C ASN A 249 -5.83 23.32 1.85
N GLU A 250 -6.72 22.80 1.00
CA GLU A 250 -6.34 21.85 -0.05
C GLU A 250 -5.38 22.48 -1.07
N GLU A 251 -5.68 23.70 -1.53
CA GLU A 251 -4.85 24.37 -2.54
C GLU A 251 -3.44 24.67 -2.01
N SER A 252 -3.34 25.22 -0.79
CA SER A 252 -2.05 25.55 -0.17
C SER A 252 -1.22 24.29 0.11
N PHE A 253 -1.86 23.20 0.52
CA PHE A 253 -1.21 21.90 0.68
C PHE A 253 -0.56 21.43 -0.63
N TYR A 254 -1.28 21.44 -1.75
CA TYR A 254 -0.73 20.98 -3.01
C TYR A 254 0.37 21.89 -3.56
N GLN A 255 0.23 23.20 -3.40
CA GLN A 255 1.25 24.16 -3.83
C GLN A 255 2.57 23.97 -3.07
N GLN A 256 2.51 23.81 -1.74
CA GLN A 256 3.72 23.72 -0.90
C GLN A 256 4.41 22.35 -0.94
N THR A 257 3.65 21.28 -1.15
CA THR A 257 4.18 19.90 -1.21
C THR A 257 4.63 19.48 -2.62
N SER A 258 4.17 20.21 -3.65
CA SER A 258 4.37 19.88 -5.08
C SER A 258 3.96 18.44 -5.44
N ILE A 259 3.00 17.85 -4.71
CA ILE A 259 2.56 16.47 -4.94
C ILE A 259 1.88 16.32 -6.29
N LYS A 260 1.16 17.34 -6.78
CA LYS A 260 0.51 17.30 -8.12
C LYS A 260 1.50 17.09 -9.26
N GLU A 261 2.74 17.56 -9.10
CA GLU A 261 3.82 17.43 -10.09
C GLU A 261 4.60 16.11 -9.93
N TRP A 262 4.34 15.34 -8.87
CA TRP A 262 5.06 14.12 -8.61
C TRP A 262 4.51 12.97 -9.46
N ASP A 263 5.36 12.38 -10.29
CA ASP A 263 5.00 11.29 -11.22
C ASP A 263 4.38 10.04 -10.56
N LEU A 264 4.50 9.89 -9.24
CA LEU A 264 3.94 8.76 -8.49
C LEU A 264 2.64 9.11 -7.76
N ALA A 265 2.27 10.39 -7.71
CA ALA A 265 1.03 10.84 -7.10
C ALA A 265 -0.20 10.30 -7.83
N MET A 266 -1.26 10.14 -7.06
CA MET A 266 -2.63 9.98 -7.51
C MET A 266 -3.23 11.37 -7.71
N GLN A 267 -3.91 11.60 -8.83
CA GLN A 267 -4.49 12.91 -9.14
C GLN A 267 -5.92 13.04 -8.56
N ASP A 268 -6.66 11.94 -8.56
CA ASP A 268 -8.03 11.82 -8.07
C ASP A 268 -8.38 10.36 -7.77
N TRP A 269 -9.58 10.11 -7.22
CA TRP A 269 -10.10 8.76 -6.97
C TRP A 269 -10.29 7.88 -8.21
N TYR A 270 -10.34 8.47 -9.41
CA TYR A 270 -10.53 7.76 -10.68
C TYR A 270 -9.21 7.30 -11.31
N SER A 271 -8.09 7.78 -10.79
CA SER A 271 -6.75 7.40 -11.20
C SER A 271 -6.50 5.91 -10.94
N LYS A 272 -5.98 5.22 -11.95
CA LYS A 272 -5.60 3.80 -11.82
C LYS A 272 -4.44 3.65 -10.84
N PRO A 273 -4.48 2.69 -9.90
CA PRO A 273 -3.33 2.42 -9.04
C PRO A 273 -2.13 1.99 -9.89
N LYS A 274 -0.93 2.46 -9.53
CA LYS A 274 0.30 2.19 -10.29
C LYS A 274 0.88 0.84 -9.87
N LYS A 275 1.33 0.05 -10.84
CA LYS A 275 1.93 -1.27 -10.57
C LYS A 275 3.39 -1.12 -10.14
N ILE A 276 3.75 -1.57 -8.95
CA ILE A 276 5.17 -1.78 -8.59
C ILE A 276 5.54 -3.20 -8.98
N ALA A 277 6.36 -3.33 -10.02
CA ALA A 277 6.85 -4.60 -10.53
C ALA A 277 8.33 -4.49 -10.91
N LEU A 278 9.20 -4.58 -9.91
CA LEU A 278 10.64 -4.51 -10.10
C LEU A 278 11.13 -5.65 -10.98
N PRO A 279 11.84 -5.36 -12.09
CA PRO A 279 12.40 -6.40 -12.93
C PRO A 279 13.60 -7.06 -12.26
N SER A 280 13.82 -8.35 -12.51
CA SER A 280 15.04 -9.03 -12.08
C SER A 280 16.22 -8.59 -12.96
N LEU A 281 17.02 -7.64 -12.47
CA LEU A 281 18.22 -7.13 -13.13
C LEU A 281 19.45 -7.39 -12.27
N SER A 282 20.52 -7.86 -12.89
CA SER A 282 21.85 -7.94 -12.30
C SER A 282 22.41 -6.54 -12.01
N VAL A 283 23.39 -6.46 -11.11
CA VAL A 283 24.08 -5.20 -10.79
C VAL A 283 24.70 -4.55 -12.03
N LYS A 284 25.28 -5.35 -12.93
CA LYS A 284 25.87 -4.83 -14.18
C LYS A 284 24.83 -4.24 -15.12
N GLU A 285 23.66 -4.88 -15.24
CA GLU A 285 22.55 -4.38 -16.07
C GLU A 285 22.02 -3.06 -15.52
N LYS A 286 21.82 -2.96 -14.21
CA LYS A 286 21.39 -1.71 -13.55
C LYS A 286 22.38 -0.58 -13.82
N ILE A 287 23.67 -0.79 -13.52
CA ILE A 287 24.73 0.20 -13.78
C ILE A 287 24.75 0.62 -15.25
N TYR A 288 24.52 -0.31 -16.18
CA TYR A 288 24.48 0.00 -17.60
C TYR A 288 23.25 0.85 -17.98
N ILE A 289 22.08 0.53 -17.43
CA ILE A 289 20.84 1.28 -17.63
C ILE A 289 20.95 2.68 -17.00
N ASP A 290 21.51 2.78 -15.79
CA ASP A 290 21.64 4.02 -15.02
C ASP A 290 22.46 5.10 -15.76
N LYS A 291 23.39 4.71 -16.64
CA LYS A 291 24.14 5.63 -17.52
C LYS A 291 23.23 6.48 -18.41
N TYR A 292 22.01 6.02 -18.68
CA TYR A 292 21.04 6.74 -19.49
C TYR A 292 20.06 7.56 -18.65
N LEU A 293 19.97 7.33 -17.34
CA LEU A 293 18.99 8.01 -16.49
C LEU A 293 19.57 9.30 -15.87
N PRO A 294 18.74 10.32 -15.61
CA PRO A 294 17.33 10.44 -16.03
C PRO A 294 17.15 11.00 -17.45
N ASN A 295 18.20 11.56 -18.07
CA ASN A 295 18.05 12.47 -19.21
C ASN A 295 17.97 11.79 -20.60
N ASN A 296 18.44 10.54 -20.73
CA ASN A 296 18.59 9.85 -22.01
C ASN A 296 17.62 8.64 -22.16
N ILE A 297 16.43 8.72 -21.58
CA ILE A 297 15.41 7.64 -21.60
C ILE A 297 15.06 7.20 -23.03
N ARG A 298 14.94 8.13 -23.99
CA ARG A 298 14.63 7.78 -25.39
C ARG A 298 15.72 6.91 -26.01
N ALA A 299 16.98 7.18 -25.70
CA ALA A 299 18.11 6.39 -26.19
C ALA A 299 18.15 5.02 -25.51
N LEU A 300 17.87 4.96 -24.20
CA LEU A 300 17.74 3.72 -23.43
C LEU A 300 16.68 2.78 -24.03
N LEU A 301 15.47 3.30 -24.26
CA LEU A 301 14.35 2.51 -24.80
C LEU A 301 14.60 2.01 -26.23
N LYS A 302 15.51 2.63 -26.99
CA LYS A 302 15.91 2.20 -28.34
C LYS A 302 17.17 1.34 -28.37
N ASN A 303 17.77 1.03 -27.21
CA ASN A 303 19.05 0.32 -27.14
C ASN A 303 18.89 -1.16 -27.54
N LYS A 304 19.32 -1.50 -28.77
CA LYS A 304 19.21 -2.86 -29.32
C LYS A 304 19.93 -3.94 -28.49
N THR A 305 21.02 -3.59 -27.81
CA THR A 305 21.76 -4.53 -26.95
C THR A 305 20.94 -4.91 -25.72
N LEU A 306 20.33 -3.92 -25.07
CA LEU A 306 19.44 -4.18 -23.93
C LEU A 306 18.19 -4.95 -24.34
N HIS A 307 17.59 -4.62 -25.48
CA HIS A 307 16.46 -5.39 -26.00
C HIS A 307 16.81 -6.86 -26.26
N ARG A 308 18.01 -7.13 -26.78
CA ARG A 308 18.49 -8.50 -26.97
C ARG A 308 18.73 -9.22 -25.65
N LEU A 309 19.26 -8.53 -24.63
CA LEU A 309 19.56 -9.09 -23.32
C LEU A 309 18.30 -9.41 -22.51
N LEU A 310 17.32 -8.49 -22.52
CA LEU A 310 16.09 -8.58 -21.74
C LEU A 310 14.97 -9.35 -22.46
N GLY A 311 15.13 -9.63 -23.75
CA GLY A 311 14.21 -10.46 -24.54
C GLY A 311 12.88 -9.77 -24.87
N LYS A 312 11.83 -10.58 -25.05
CA LYS A 312 10.53 -10.13 -25.60
C LYS A 312 9.85 -9.02 -24.78
N ASN A 313 10.10 -8.96 -23.48
CA ASN A 313 9.48 -7.99 -22.56
C ASN A 313 10.42 -6.83 -22.20
N ALA A 314 11.48 -6.60 -22.99
CA ALA A 314 12.49 -5.60 -22.70
C ALA A 314 11.92 -4.20 -22.44
N GLU A 315 10.95 -3.76 -23.24
CA GLU A 315 10.35 -2.44 -23.06
C GLU A 315 9.58 -2.32 -21.75
N GLU A 316 8.78 -3.31 -21.38
CA GLU A 316 8.07 -3.33 -20.09
C GLU A 316 9.06 -3.35 -18.92
N ILE A 317 10.09 -4.19 -19.00
CA ILE A 317 11.16 -4.28 -17.99
C ILE A 317 11.84 -2.94 -17.80
N LEU A 318 12.26 -2.29 -18.90
CA LEU A 318 12.92 -0.99 -18.85
C LEU A 318 12.00 0.08 -18.28
N ARG A 319 10.73 0.13 -18.70
CA ARG A 319 9.75 1.10 -18.18
C ARG A 319 9.53 0.94 -16.69
N ASN A 320 9.36 -0.29 -16.20
CA ASN A 320 9.22 -0.56 -14.77
C ASN A 320 10.48 -0.16 -13.99
N TYR A 321 11.68 -0.42 -14.53
CA TYR A 321 12.91 0.04 -13.91
C TYR A 321 13.02 1.57 -13.88
N ILE A 322 12.78 2.25 -15.01
CA ILE A 322 12.82 3.72 -15.13
C ILE A 322 11.87 4.38 -14.14
N GLN A 323 10.71 3.79 -13.89
CA GLN A 323 9.73 4.36 -12.98
C GLN A 323 10.18 4.30 -11.51
N TYR A 324 10.94 3.27 -11.14
CA TYR A 324 11.25 2.96 -9.73
C TYR A 324 12.75 2.94 -9.40
N TYR A 325 13.65 3.32 -10.32
CA TYR A 325 15.10 3.19 -10.14
C TYR A 325 15.64 3.88 -8.88
N ARG A 326 15.07 5.05 -8.50
CA ARG A 326 15.45 5.78 -7.28
C ARG A 326 15.10 5.05 -5.98
N TYR A 327 14.17 4.11 -6.03
CA TYR A 327 13.67 3.35 -4.89
C TYR A 327 14.11 1.88 -4.94
N TYR A 328 14.94 1.51 -5.92
CA TYR A 328 15.33 0.12 -6.13
C TYR A 328 16.19 -0.37 -4.95
N PRO A 329 15.78 -1.45 -4.24
CA PRO A 329 16.51 -1.93 -3.08
C PRO A 329 17.79 -2.67 -3.47
N ASN A 330 18.82 -2.51 -2.65
CA ASN A 330 20.09 -3.22 -2.76
C ASN A 330 20.23 -4.20 -1.60
N PHE A 331 20.02 -5.49 -1.86
CA PHE A 331 20.21 -6.55 -0.87
C PHE A 331 21.62 -7.13 -1.02
N HIS A 332 22.45 -6.96 0.01
CA HIS A 332 23.80 -7.50 0.06
C HIS A 332 23.99 -8.37 1.29
N LYS A 333 24.67 -9.51 1.12
CA LYS A 333 25.16 -10.29 2.24
C LYS A 333 26.34 -9.54 2.87
N VAL A 334 26.22 -9.18 4.14
CA VAL A 334 27.32 -8.64 4.94
C VAL A 334 27.93 -9.81 5.73
N PHE A 335 29.24 -10.02 5.60
CA PHE A 335 29.99 -10.93 6.47
C PHE A 335 30.52 -10.07 7.63
N PHE A 336 30.10 -10.41 8.85
CA PHE A 336 30.60 -9.80 10.08
C PHE A 336 31.75 -10.61 10.65
#